data_AF-A0A832GLW5-F1
#
_entry.id   AF-A0A832GLW5-F1
#
_cell.length_a   1.000
_cell.length_b   1.000
_cell.length_c   1.000
_cell.angle_alpha   90.00
_cell.angle_beta   90.00
_cell.angle_gamma   90.00
#
_symmetry.space_group_name_H-M   'P 1'
#
loop_
_entity.id
_entity.type
_entity.pdbx_description
1 polymer ?
#
loop_
_entity_poly.entity_id
_entity_poly.type
_entity_poly.pdbx_seq_one_letter_code
_entity_poly.pdbx_strand_id
1 'polypeptide(L)'
;MRGLASFLAIIGLALTATAQVRITEGLVNPPGSPDAGREFIEIQSCQPNFSLQGYWLIGIDGENVFNPGNIHWAIDLSAYSTGSNGLLLVRDGSAVLQPTPATETTVVVITNAFSEADAAMDNDSYTVALVRGFTGAPGSDIDANDDGVIDNVLWSEAVHAFGWEDDEEAPGQPDHIYPTQLNGVDIPGSLRRRTDGSTWEPDVIIFFQNGSIIAADAGRATGAGDFGPFLTSTSNRAVIGTLPSQFNREVTPGNLNPGDRPAVEGDLNCDRCVDDADLLIVLFNFGNAGGQGDVNNDSIVDDADLLIVLFNFGAGCQ
;
A
#
# COMPACT_ATOMS: atom_id res chain seq x y z
N MET A 1 34.58 -30.89 35.23
CA MET A 1 33.93 -31.14 33.92
C MET A 1 32.48 -30.71 33.99
N ARG A 2 32.17 -29.49 33.56
CA ARG A 2 30.84 -29.07 33.07
C ARG A 2 31.11 -28.03 31.98
N GLY A 3 30.67 -28.34 30.76
CA GLY A 3 31.16 -27.77 29.52
C GLY A 3 30.73 -26.32 29.29
N LEU A 4 31.63 -25.55 28.69
CA LEU A 4 31.30 -24.36 27.92
C LEU A 4 30.50 -24.81 26.70
N ALA A 5 29.26 -24.34 26.57
CA ALA A 5 28.55 -24.36 25.31
C ALA A 5 29.05 -23.17 24.49
N SER A 6 29.81 -23.44 23.43
CA SER A 6 30.14 -22.46 22.40
C SER A 6 28.87 -22.09 21.64
N PHE A 7 28.45 -20.84 21.71
CA PHE A 7 27.47 -20.28 20.79
C PHE A 7 28.15 -20.09 19.43
N LEU A 8 27.76 -20.92 18.46
CA LEU A 8 28.04 -20.68 17.06
C LEU A 8 27.06 -19.58 16.60
N ALA A 9 27.54 -18.35 16.42
CA ALA A 9 26.77 -17.32 15.74
C ALA A 9 26.80 -17.64 14.23
N ILE A 10 25.76 -18.30 13.74
CA ILE A 10 25.47 -18.32 12.30
C ILE A 10 24.91 -16.94 11.99
N ILE A 11 25.74 -16.08 11.41
CA ILE A 11 25.26 -14.85 10.77
C ILE A 11 24.59 -15.33 9.49
N GLY A 12 23.30 -15.65 9.57
CA GLY A 12 22.47 -15.71 8.37
C GLY A 12 22.37 -14.31 7.81
N LEU A 13 22.59 -14.14 6.50
CA LEU A 13 22.03 -13.00 5.80
C LEU A 13 20.52 -13.09 6.03
N ALA A 14 20.00 -12.22 6.88
CA ALA A 14 18.57 -11.98 6.91
C ALA A 14 18.26 -11.24 5.61
N LEU A 15 17.90 -11.99 4.57
CA LEU A 15 17.10 -11.44 3.48
C LEU A 15 15.82 -10.96 4.16
N THR A 16 15.71 -9.66 4.39
CA THR A 16 14.42 -9.05 4.73
C THR A 16 13.55 -9.29 3.52
N ALA A 17 12.62 -10.23 3.60
CA ALA A 17 11.65 -10.46 2.55
C ALA A 17 10.84 -9.17 2.39
N THR A 18 11.01 -8.49 1.26
CA THR A 18 10.15 -7.38 0.86
C THR A 18 8.76 -7.95 0.58
N ALA A 19 7.70 -7.26 0.96
CA ALA A 19 6.35 -7.69 0.60
C ALA A 19 6.24 -7.79 -0.94
N GLN A 20 5.71 -8.91 -1.45
CA GLN A 20 5.53 -9.14 -2.89
C GLN A 20 4.58 -8.14 -3.54
N VAL A 21 3.76 -7.48 -2.72
CA VAL A 21 2.75 -6.52 -3.09
C VAL A 21 2.70 -5.40 -2.04
N ARG A 22 2.54 -4.16 -2.48
CA ARG A 22 2.46 -2.97 -1.61
C ARG A 22 1.49 -1.94 -2.17
N ILE A 23 0.93 -1.12 -1.31
CA ILE A 23 0.30 0.15 -1.71
C ILE A 23 1.37 1.09 -2.30
N THR A 24 1.08 1.71 -3.45
CA THR A 24 1.96 2.68 -4.13
C THR A 24 1.44 4.10 -4.13
N GLU A 25 0.12 4.28 -4.13
CA GLU A 25 -0.50 5.59 -4.19
C GLU A 25 -1.92 5.51 -3.62
N GLY A 26 -2.34 6.55 -2.90
CA GLY A 26 -3.71 6.72 -2.45
C GLY A 26 -4.13 8.17 -2.63
N LEU A 27 -5.23 8.40 -3.35
CA LEU A 27 -5.90 9.70 -3.42
C LEU A 27 -7.18 9.57 -2.60
N VAL A 28 -7.15 10.16 -1.42
CA VAL A 28 -8.10 9.88 -0.33
C VAL A 28 -9.19 10.94 -0.26
N ASN A 29 -8.82 12.22 -0.39
CA ASN A 29 -9.74 13.35 -0.44
C ASN A 29 -9.40 14.28 -1.63
N PRO A 30 -9.75 13.88 -2.87
CA PRO A 30 -9.43 14.66 -4.05
C PRO A 30 -10.17 16.01 -4.09
N PRO A 31 -9.53 17.08 -4.59
CA PRO A 31 -10.13 18.41 -4.59
C PRO A 31 -11.42 18.48 -5.42
N GLY A 32 -12.46 19.09 -4.84
CA GLY A 32 -13.74 19.39 -5.48
C GLY A 32 -14.91 18.68 -4.80
N SER A 33 -16.09 19.29 -4.79
CA SER A 33 -17.28 18.73 -4.14
C SER A 33 -18.39 18.42 -5.18
N PRO A 34 -19.05 17.26 -5.11
CA PRO A 34 -18.66 16.10 -4.29
C PRO A 34 -17.33 15.50 -4.80
N ASP A 35 -16.50 15.03 -3.89
CA ASP A 35 -15.23 14.31 -4.09
C ASP A 35 -15.46 12.92 -4.70
N ALA A 36 -16.52 12.25 -4.25
CA ALA A 36 -16.99 10.95 -4.70
C ALA A 36 -16.78 10.68 -6.20
N GLY A 37 -16.18 9.52 -6.47
CA GLY A 37 -15.87 9.03 -7.80
C GLY A 37 -14.46 9.37 -8.28
N ARG A 38 -13.58 9.85 -7.39
CA ARG A 38 -12.20 10.23 -7.72
C ARG A 38 -11.14 9.62 -6.82
N GLU A 39 -11.58 9.04 -5.72
CA GLU A 39 -10.77 8.35 -4.74
C GLU A 39 -10.22 7.06 -5.32
N PHE A 40 -8.98 6.75 -4.98
CA PHE A 40 -8.38 5.48 -5.38
C PHE A 40 -7.31 5.04 -4.41
N ILE A 41 -7.09 3.73 -4.41
CA ILE A 41 -5.91 3.09 -3.85
C ILE A 41 -5.26 2.27 -4.96
N GLU A 42 -3.97 2.51 -5.16
CA GLU A 42 -3.13 1.78 -6.10
C GLU A 42 -2.21 0.82 -5.36
N ILE A 43 -2.09 -0.38 -5.91
CA ILE A 43 -1.24 -1.44 -5.43
C ILE A 43 -0.27 -1.84 -6.54
N GLN A 44 0.98 -2.12 -6.16
CA GLN A 44 1.98 -2.69 -7.05
C GLN A 44 2.53 -4.01 -6.50
N SER A 45 2.58 -5.03 -7.35
CA SER A 45 3.37 -6.25 -7.14
C SER A 45 4.74 -6.16 -7.82
N CYS A 46 5.72 -6.93 -7.35
CA CYS A 46 7.00 -7.08 -8.07
C CYS A 46 6.93 -8.09 -9.22
N GLN A 47 5.90 -8.95 -9.25
CA GLN A 47 5.58 -9.87 -10.35
C GLN A 47 4.45 -9.34 -11.25
N PRO A 48 4.52 -9.51 -12.58
CA PRO A 48 3.39 -9.27 -13.48
C PRO A 48 2.20 -10.20 -13.18
N ASN A 49 0.97 -9.73 -13.41
CA ASN A 49 -0.25 -10.55 -13.28
C ASN A 49 -0.43 -11.24 -11.92
N PHE A 50 0.11 -10.66 -10.86
CA PHE A 50 0.15 -11.26 -9.53
C PHE A 50 -1.26 -11.44 -8.98
N SER A 51 -1.60 -12.68 -8.57
CA SER A 51 -2.90 -13.00 -7.98
C SER A 51 -3.06 -12.33 -6.61
N LEU A 52 -4.16 -11.60 -6.43
CA LEU A 52 -4.53 -11.00 -5.15
C LEU A 52 -5.47 -11.91 -4.34
N GLN A 53 -5.46 -13.23 -4.60
CA GLN A 53 -6.24 -14.18 -3.83
C GLN A 53 -5.95 -14.08 -2.32
N GLY A 54 -6.99 -13.79 -1.56
CA GLY A 54 -6.93 -13.62 -0.11
C GLY A 54 -6.45 -12.26 0.37
N TYR A 55 -6.14 -11.31 -0.52
CA TYR A 55 -5.80 -9.94 -0.14
C TYR A 55 -7.06 -9.08 0.02
N TRP A 56 -6.99 -8.13 0.94
CA TRP A 56 -8.07 -7.19 1.24
C TRP A 56 -7.49 -5.80 1.44
N LEU A 57 -8.19 -4.79 0.92
CA LEU A 57 -8.02 -3.42 1.38
C LEU A 57 -9.03 -3.15 2.49
N ILE A 58 -8.58 -2.56 3.59
CA ILE A 58 -9.44 -2.16 4.71
C ILE A 58 -9.16 -0.71 5.10
N GLY A 59 -10.24 0.01 5.43
CA GLY A 59 -10.19 1.32 6.07
C GLY A 59 -10.58 1.18 7.53
N ILE A 60 -9.87 1.88 8.39
CA ILE A 60 -10.03 1.82 9.84
C ILE A 60 -10.19 3.26 10.33
N ASP A 61 -11.32 3.53 10.99
CA ASP A 61 -11.57 4.82 11.61
C ASP A 61 -10.61 5.03 12.79
N GLY A 62 -10.03 6.22 12.86
CA GLY A 62 -9.15 6.63 13.96
C GLY A 62 -9.82 7.55 14.97
N GLU A 63 -10.98 8.11 14.65
CA GLU A 63 -11.62 9.11 15.50
C GLU A 63 -12.25 8.51 16.74
N ASN A 64 -12.01 9.17 17.87
CA ASN A 64 -12.60 8.83 19.15
C ASN A 64 -14.14 8.74 19.07
N VAL A 65 -14.76 9.68 18.34
CA VAL A 65 -16.22 9.74 18.15
C VAL A 65 -16.77 8.57 17.33
N PHE A 66 -15.94 7.93 16.51
CA PHE A 66 -16.31 6.82 15.64
C PHE A 66 -15.83 5.45 16.15
N ASN A 67 -15.36 5.35 17.40
CA ASN A 67 -14.78 4.15 18.01
C ASN A 67 -13.51 3.72 17.26
N PRO A 68 -12.34 4.27 17.61
CA PRO A 68 -11.12 4.02 16.88
C PRO A 68 -10.85 2.52 16.77
N GLY A 69 -10.37 2.07 15.63
CA GLY A 69 -10.21 0.63 15.37
C GLY A 69 -11.45 -0.02 14.75
N ASN A 70 -12.54 0.73 14.54
CA ASN A 70 -13.65 0.26 13.74
C ASN A 70 -13.21 0.07 12.28
N ILE A 71 -13.48 -1.11 11.72
CA ILE A 71 -13.34 -1.35 10.28
C ILE A 71 -14.45 -0.59 9.58
N HIS A 72 -14.11 0.50 8.92
CA HIS A 72 -15.06 1.35 8.21
C HIS A 72 -15.51 0.68 6.91
N TRP A 73 -14.55 0.27 6.07
CA TRP A 73 -14.82 -0.43 4.82
C TRP A 73 -13.82 -1.56 4.60
N ALA A 74 -14.23 -2.55 3.81
CA ALA A 74 -13.41 -3.71 3.49
C ALA A 74 -13.70 -4.20 2.05
N ILE A 75 -12.65 -4.33 1.25
CA ILE A 75 -12.71 -4.71 -0.17
C ILE A 75 -11.94 -6.00 -0.37
N ASP A 76 -12.66 -7.07 -0.75
CA ASP A 76 -12.06 -8.34 -1.13
C ASP A 76 -11.40 -8.23 -2.51
N LEU A 77 -10.08 -8.42 -2.56
CA LEU A 77 -9.32 -8.40 -3.80
C LEU A 77 -9.15 -9.79 -4.43
N SER A 78 -9.73 -10.84 -3.83
CA SER A 78 -9.46 -12.23 -4.20
C SER A 78 -9.80 -12.62 -5.64
N ALA A 79 -10.69 -11.85 -6.27
CA ALA A 79 -11.10 -12.05 -7.66
C ALA A 79 -10.21 -11.33 -8.68
N TYR A 80 -9.20 -10.58 -8.23
CA TYR A 80 -8.38 -9.73 -9.09
C TYR A 80 -6.90 -10.14 -9.08
N SER A 81 -6.20 -9.63 -10.09
CA SER A 81 -4.75 -9.70 -10.20
C SER A 81 -4.23 -8.33 -10.62
N THR A 82 -2.96 -8.05 -10.34
CA THR A 82 -2.29 -6.89 -10.92
C THR A 82 -2.18 -7.02 -12.45
N GLY A 83 -1.89 -5.92 -13.12
CA GLY A 83 -1.67 -5.88 -14.56
C GLY A 83 -0.32 -6.48 -14.97
N SER A 84 -0.03 -6.49 -16.26
CA SER A 84 1.28 -6.95 -16.75
C SER A 84 2.42 -6.00 -16.37
N ASN A 85 2.11 -4.76 -16.00
CA ASN A 85 3.06 -3.81 -15.40
C ASN A 85 3.18 -3.95 -13.87
N GLY A 86 2.43 -4.86 -13.26
CA GLY A 86 2.38 -5.09 -11.81
C GLY A 86 1.41 -4.18 -11.06
N LEU A 87 0.62 -3.33 -11.73
CA LEU A 87 -0.29 -2.39 -11.07
C LEU A 87 -1.73 -2.89 -11.03
N LEU A 88 -2.39 -2.65 -9.90
CA LEU A 88 -3.84 -2.69 -9.77
C LEU A 88 -4.32 -1.34 -9.20
N LEU A 89 -5.25 -0.72 -9.91
CA LEU A 89 -5.91 0.52 -9.50
C LEU A 89 -7.34 0.21 -9.05
N VAL A 90 -7.63 0.35 -7.74
CA VAL A 90 -9.00 0.31 -7.22
C VAL A 90 -9.51 1.74 -7.12
N ARG A 91 -10.60 2.06 -7.82
CA ARG A 91 -11.23 3.38 -7.77
C ARG A 91 -12.72 3.27 -7.50
N ASP A 92 -13.25 4.31 -6.86
CA ASP A 92 -14.64 4.35 -6.42
C ASP A 92 -15.62 4.86 -7.50
N GLY A 93 -15.09 5.35 -8.63
CA GLY A 93 -15.84 5.96 -9.72
C GLY A 93 -15.53 5.40 -11.11
N SER A 94 -16.54 5.42 -11.99
CA SER A 94 -16.39 4.96 -13.39
C SER A 94 -15.68 5.97 -14.31
N ALA A 95 -15.70 7.26 -13.95
CA ALA A 95 -15.06 8.32 -14.71
C ALA A 95 -13.52 8.18 -14.70
N VAL A 96 -12.90 8.26 -15.87
CA VAL A 96 -11.47 7.96 -16.04
C VAL A 96 -10.62 9.10 -15.49
N LEU A 97 -9.88 8.80 -14.43
CA LEU A 97 -8.89 9.71 -13.85
C LEU A 97 -7.76 10.00 -14.85
N GLN A 98 -7.18 11.18 -14.71
CA GLN A 98 -6.09 11.66 -15.53
C GLN A 98 -4.79 11.76 -14.71
N PRO A 99 -3.62 11.43 -15.29
CA PRO A 99 -3.45 10.81 -16.61
C PRO A 99 -4.19 9.46 -16.71
N THR A 100 -4.64 9.14 -17.93
CA THR A 100 -5.36 7.88 -18.16
C THR A 100 -4.48 6.71 -17.69
N PRO A 101 -5.02 5.73 -16.94
CA PRO A 101 -4.26 4.54 -16.54
C PRO A 101 -3.56 3.88 -17.72
N ALA A 102 -2.37 3.33 -17.48
CA ALA A 102 -1.64 2.57 -18.48
C ALA A 102 -2.49 1.39 -18.98
N THR A 103 -2.34 1.03 -20.25
CA THR A 103 -3.13 -0.06 -20.88
C THR A 103 -2.90 -1.42 -20.24
N GLU A 104 -1.75 -1.59 -19.62
CA GLU A 104 -1.27 -2.77 -18.93
C GLU A 104 -1.86 -2.92 -17.53
N THR A 105 -2.33 -1.81 -16.93
CA THR A 105 -2.85 -1.77 -15.55
C THR A 105 -4.21 -2.46 -15.46
N THR A 106 -4.38 -3.31 -14.46
CA THR A 106 -5.71 -3.80 -14.09
C THR A 106 -6.46 -2.69 -13.36
N VAL A 107 -7.56 -2.20 -13.93
CA VAL A 107 -8.40 -1.16 -13.31
C VAL A 107 -9.68 -1.80 -12.79
N VAL A 108 -9.89 -1.71 -11.47
CA VAL A 108 -11.07 -2.20 -10.77
C VAL A 108 -11.92 -1.00 -10.37
N VAL A 109 -13.17 -0.98 -10.82
CA VAL A 109 -14.15 0.05 -10.43
C VAL A 109 -15.16 -0.59 -9.50
N ILE A 110 -15.14 -0.16 -8.24
CA ILE A 110 -16.14 -0.53 -7.26
C ILE A 110 -16.86 0.75 -6.90
N THR A 111 -18.07 0.94 -7.42
CA THR A 111 -18.82 2.17 -7.15
C THR A 111 -18.93 2.38 -5.64
N ASN A 112 -18.51 3.54 -5.15
CA ASN A 112 -18.53 3.89 -3.73
C ASN A 112 -17.64 2.98 -2.85
N ALA A 113 -16.51 2.49 -3.41
CA ALA A 113 -15.57 1.58 -2.76
C ALA A 113 -15.18 1.97 -1.33
N PHE A 114 -15.08 3.26 -1.07
CA PHE A 114 -14.56 3.83 0.17
C PHE A 114 -15.59 4.65 0.96
N SER A 115 -16.89 4.52 0.65
CA SER A 115 -17.94 5.34 1.26
C SER A 115 -19.14 4.51 1.73
N GLU A 116 -19.30 4.33 3.03
CA GLU A 116 -20.60 3.98 3.62
C GLU A 116 -21.32 5.30 3.99
N ALA A 117 -21.90 5.93 2.97
CA ALA A 117 -23.05 6.83 3.05
C ALA A 117 -22.92 8.25 3.66
N ASP A 118 -21.81 8.73 4.22
CA ASP A 118 -21.51 10.17 4.44
C ASP A 118 -20.12 10.42 5.09
N ALA A 119 -19.26 9.39 5.19
CA ALA A 119 -17.88 9.47 5.68
C ALA A 119 -16.99 8.68 4.72
N ALA A 120 -16.42 9.32 3.71
CA ALA A 120 -15.45 8.66 2.83
C ALA A 120 -14.12 8.50 3.59
N MET A 121 -13.00 8.34 2.88
CA MET A 121 -11.69 8.60 3.48
C MET A 121 -11.51 10.11 3.68
N ASP A 122 -12.35 10.69 4.55
CA ASP A 122 -12.49 12.11 4.83
C ASP A 122 -11.25 12.68 5.54
N ASN A 123 -11.31 13.97 5.90
CA ASN A 123 -10.28 14.67 6.66
C ASN A 123 -10.27 14.33 8.16
N ASP A 124 -10.45 13.05 8.48
CA ASP A 124 -10.46 12.52 9.84
C ASP A 124 -9.14 11.73 10.07
N SER A 125 -8.84 11.38 11.31
CA SER A 125 -7.80 10.42 11.66
C SER A 125 -8.11 9.04 11.06
N TYR A 126 -7.19 8.52 10.25
CA TYR A 126 -7.52 7.36 9.43
C TYR A 126 -6.35 6.40 9.23
N THR A 127 -6.66 5.12 9.08
CA THR A 127 -5.70 4.11 8.64
C THR A 127 -6.25 3.33 7.44
N VAL A 128 -5.44 3.21 6.39
CA VAL A 128 -5.67 2.27 5.29
C VAL A 128 -4.64 1.16 5.36
N ALA A 129 -5.11 -0.08 5.23
CA ALA A 129 -4.23 -1.23 5.22
C ALA A 129 -4.55 -2.21 4.08
N LEU A 130 -3.48 -2.77 3.52
CA LEU A 130 -3.50 -4.00 2.75
C LEU A 130 -3.20 -5.15 3.72
N VAL A 131 -4.12 -6.10 3.81
CA VAL A 131 -3.99 -7.28 4.69
C VAL A 131 -4.29 -8.55 3.89
N ARG A 132 -3.89 -9.71 4.43
CA ARG A 132 -4.19 -11.02 3.84
C ARG A 132 -4.96 -11.91 4.81
N GLY A 133 -5.94 -12.65 4.30
CA GLY A 133 -6.77 -13.58 5.07
C GLY A 133 -7.69 -12.87 6.04
N PHE A 134 -8.25 -11.71 5.65
CA PHE A 134 -9.19 -10.97 6.48
C PHE A 134 -10.45 -11.80 6.78
N THR A 135 -10.86 -11.80 8.04
CA THR A 135 -12.05 -12.53 8.54
C THR A 135 -13.11 -11.62 9.15
N GLY A 136 -12.87 -10.31 9.17
CA GLY A 136 -13.80 -9.31 9.67
C GLY A 136 -14.82 -8.85 8.63
N ALA A 137 -15.48 -7.75 8.94
CA ALA A 137 -16.41 -7.03 8.08
C ALA A 137 -16.48 -5.55 8.51
N PRO A 138 -17.04 -4.64 7.70
CA PRO A 138 -17.39 -3.30 8.17
C PRO A 138 -18.16 -3.33 9.51
N GLY A 139 -17.80 -2.44 10.43
CA GLY A 139 -18.28 -2.39 11.81
C GLY A 139 -17.58 -3.34 12.79
N SER A 140 -16.66 -4.21 12.33
CA SER A 140 -15.81 -5.01 13.24
C SER A 140 -14.84 -4.10 13.98
N ASP A 141 -14.53 -4.42 15.22
CA ASP A 141 -13.65 -3.61 16.06
C ASP A 141 -12.36 -4.38 16.40
N ILE A 142 -11.22 -3.72 16.16
CA ILE A 142 -9.88 -4.27 16.40
C ILE A 142 -9.23 -3.75 17.68
N ASP A 143 -9.73 -2.65 18.24
CA ASP A 143 -9.24 -2.03 19.49
C ASP A 143 -10.42 -1.87 20.45
N ALA A 144 -10.77 -2.96 21.13
CA ALA A 144 -11.99 -3.04 21.91
C ALA A 144 -11.96 -2.17 23.19
N ASN A 145 -10.81 -1.57 23.50
CA ASN A 145 -10.61 -0.81 24.71
C ASN A 145 -10.15 0.65 24.47
N ASP A 146 -10.06 1.05 23.20
CA ASP A 146 -9.66 2.38 22.74
C ASP A 146 -8.32 2.85 23.37
N ASP A 147 -7.30 1.98 23.42
CA ASP A 147 -5.95 2.35 23.92
C ASP A 147 -4.89 2.51 22.83
N GLY A 148 -5.31 2.44 21.57
CA GLY A 148 -4.46 2.55 20.40
C GLY A 148 -3.64 1.29 20.14
N VAL A 149 -4.00 0.15 20.74
CA VAL A 149 -3.35 -1.15 20.50
C VAL A 149 -4.34 -2.13 19.89
N ILE A 150 -3.92 -2.83 18.83
CA ILE A 150 -4.75 -3.86 18.21
C ILE A 150 -4.90 -5.05 19.17
N ASP A 151 -6.10 -5.22 19.71
CA ASP A 151 -6.51 -6.32 20.59
C ASP A 151 -6.96 -7.56 19.80
N ASN A 152 -7.64 -7.32 18.68
CA ASN A 152 -8.36 -8.34 17.93
C ASN A 152 -7.88 -8.37 16.47
N VAL A 153 -6.88 -9.20 16.21
CA VAL A 153 -6.33 -9.39 14.86
C VAL A 153 -7.30 -10.19 13.98
N LEU A 154 -7.83 -9.53 12.94
CA LEU A 154 -8.82 -10.09 12.02
C LEU A 154 -8.23 -10.51 10.66
N TRP A 155 -6.90 -10.70 10.57
CA TRP A 155 -6.19 -11.11 9.36
C TRP A 155 -5.08 -12.11 9.70
N SER A 156 -4.60 -12.87 8.72
CA SER A 156 -3.43 -13.73 8.89
C SER A 156 -2.10 -12.99 8.71
N GLU A 157 -2.11 -11.87 7.99
CA GLU A 157 -0.90 -11.09 7.68
C GLU A 157 -1.27 -9.61 7.44
N ALA A 158 -0.53 -8.70 8.07
CA ALA A 158 -0.55 -7.27 7.73
C ALA A 158 0.56 -6.99 6.73
N VAL A 159 0.20 -6.48 5.54
CA VAL A 159 1.11 -6.40 4.40
C VAL A 159 1.74 -5.02 4.31
N HIS A 160 0.91 -3.98 4.24
CA HIS A 160 1.36 -2.59 4.18
C HIS A 160 0.21 -1.67 4.61
N ALA A 161 0.51 -0.57 5.29
CA ALA A 161 -0.49 0.40 5.71
C ALA A 161 0.03 1.84 5.69
N PHE A 162 -0.90 2.78 5.75
CA PHE A 162 -0.60 4.18 5.98
C PHE A 162 -1.72 4.82 6.80
N GLY A 163 -1.40 5.88 7.53
CA GLY A 163 -2.39 6.64 8.29
C GLY A 163 -1.86 7.96 8.81
N TRP A 164 -2.76 8.76 9.34
CA TRP A 164 -2.48 10.06 9.97
C TRP A 164 -3.56 10.34 11.01
N GLU A 165 -3.21 11.07 12.06
CA GLU A 165 -4.18 11.72 12.95
C GLU A 165 -4.57 13.08 12.35
N ASP A 166 -5.78 13.59 12.58
CA ASP A 166 -6.15 14.95 12.22
C ASP A 166 -5.53 15.99 13.19
N ASP A 167 -5.06 15.54 14.37
CA ASP A 167 -4.57 16.33 15.51
C ASP A 167 -5.64 17.31 16.07
N GLU A 168 -6.93 17.06 15.87
CA GLU A 168 -8.07 17.88 16.34
C GLU A 168 -8.80 17.27 17.55
N GLU A 169 -8.05 16.68 18.48
CA GLU A 169 -8.58 15.96 19.64
C GLU A 169 -9.14 16.85 20.77
N ALA A 170 -10.26 16.43 21.35
CA ALA A 170 -10.73 16.98 22.63
C ALA A 170 -9.94 16.39 23.82
N PRO A 171 -9.68 17.16 24.91
CA PRO A 171 -8.92 16.66 26.04
C PRO A 171 -9.50 15.38 26.66
N GLY A 172 -8.72 14.29 26.62
CA GLY A 172 -9.11 12.98 27.15
C GLY A 172 -9.95 12.13 26.20
N GLN A 173 -10.01 12.52 24.92
CA GLN A 173 -10.64 11.78 23.83
C GLN A 173 -9.63 11.66 22.69
N PRO A 174 -8.54 10.90 22.89
CA PRO A 174 -7.51 10.77 21.87
C PRO A 174 -8.05 10.00 20.67
N ASP A 175 -7.54 10.35 19.50
CA ASP A 175 -7.72 9.59 18.28
C ASP A 175 -6.59 8.55 18.19
N HIS A 176 -6.85 7.44 17.52
CA HIS A 176 -5.93 6.31 17.45
C HIS A 176 -5.85 5.74 16.05
N ILE A 177 -4.63 5.77 15.49
CA ILE A 177 -4.32 5.16 14.20
C ILE A 177 -3.42 3.92 14.37
N TYR A 178 -3.47 3.03 13.39
CA TYR A 178 -2.84 1.70 13.48
C TYR A 178 -1.77 1.39 12.41
N PRO A 179 -1.25 2.32 11.59
CA PRO A 179 -0.43 1.93 10.44
C PRO A 179 0.87 1.25 10.86
N THR A 180 1.51 1.69 11.96
CA THR A 180 2.77 1.10 12.44
C THR A 180 2.62 -0.32 12.98
N GLN A 181 1.43 -0.66 13.50
CA GLN A 181 1.07 -2.03 13.92
C GLN A 181 0.72 -2.93 12.72
N LEU A 182 0.46 -2.31 11.55
CA LEU A 182 0.05 -2.96 10.30
C LEU A 182 1.15 -2.95 9.23
N ASN A 183 2.43 -2.94 9.66
CA ASN A 183 3.60 -2.90 8.76
C ASN A 183 3.59 -1.68 7.83
N GLY A 184 3.13 -0.55 8.34
CA GLY A 184 2.92 0.70 7.62
C GLY A 184 3.59 1.90 8.24
N VAL A 185 3.21 3.08 7.74
CA VAL A 185 3.76 4.37 8.14
C VAL A 185 2.67 5.28 8.72
N ASP A 186 2.98 5.90 9.85
CA ASP A 186 2.27 7.08 10.34
C ASP A 186 2.86 8.32 9.66
N ILE A 187 2.01 9.16 9.08
CA ILE A 187 2.37 10.49 8.58
C ILE A 187 2.24 11.50 9.72
N PRO A 188 3.34 11.81 10.42
CA PRO A 188 3.25 12.45 11.73
C PRO A 188 2.73 13.88 11.62
N GLY A 189 1.84 14.26 12.54
CA GLY A 189 1.33 15.63 12.69
C GLY A 189 2.40 16.71 12.77
N SER A 190 3.56 16.39 13.33
CA SER A 190 4.72 17.29 13.39
C SER A 190 5.23 17.77 12.03
N LEU A 191 5.01 17.00 10.94
CA LEU A 191 5.34 17.39 9.57
C LEU A 191 4.19 18.11 8.85
N ARG A 192 2.99 18.07 9.44
CA ARG A 192 1.74 18.59 8.89
C ARG A 192 1.21 19.84 9.61
N ARG A 193 1.91 20.34 10.64
CA ARG A 193 1.53 21.57 11.36
C ARG A 193 1.64 22.83 10.49
N ARG A 194 0.55 23.60 10.41
CA ARG A 194 0.50 24.95 9.84
C ARG A 194 1.04 25.99 10.83
N THR A 195 1.30 27.21 10.34
CA THR A 195 1.82 28.31 11.17
C THR A 195 0.84 28.82 12.23
N ASP A 196 -0.47 28.61 12.01
CA ASP A 196 -1.53 28.95 12.97
C ASP A 196 -1.72 27.89 14.06
N GLY A 197 -0.98 26.78 13.99
CA GLY A 197 -1.01 25.69 14.97
C GLY A 197 -1.96 24.54 14.61
N SER A 198 -2.82 24.71 13.60
CA SER A 198 -3.64 23.64 13.03
C SER A 198 -2.78 22.60 12.31
N THR A 199 -3.30 21.40 12.13
CA THR A 199 -2.70 20.37 11.27
C THR A 199 -3.52 20.28 9.99
N TRP A 200 -2.89 19.89 8.87
CA TRP A 200 -3.59 19.56 7.64
C TRP A 200 -3.64 18.05 7.41
N GLU A 201 -4.68 17.59 6.74
CA GLU A 201 -4.93 16.19 6.43
C GLU A 201 -4.46 15.90 5.00
N PRO A 202 -3.75 14.79 4.74
CA PRO A 202 -3.31 14.46 3.40
C PRO A 202 -4.47 14.10 2.47
N ASP A 203 -4.59 14.79 1.34
CA ASP A 203 -5.46 14.38 0.24
C ASP A 203 -4.86 13.23 -0.59
N VAL A 204 -3.52 13.13 -0.61
CA VAL A 204 -2.78 12.13 -1.38
C VAL A 204 -1.54 11.65 -0.65
N ILE A 205 -1.25 10.35 -0.77
CA ILE A 205 -0.02 9.71 -0.29
C ILE A 205 0.58 8.87 -1.42
N ILE A 206 1.89 9.01 -1.64
CA ILE A 206 2.64 8.31 -2.68
C ILE A 206 3.85 7.62 -2.06
N PHE A 207 3.99 6.33 -2.32
CA PHE A 207 5.11 5.48 -1.90
C PHE A 207 6.01 5.17 -3.10
N PHE A 208 7.25 5.64 -3.04
CA PHE A 208 8.24 5.35 -4.07
C PHE A 208 8.99 4.07 -3.76
N GLN A 209 9.42 3.38 -4.82
CA GLN A 209 10.19 2.14 -4.73
C GLN A 209 11.52 2.32 -4.00
N ASN A 210 12.09 3.53 -3.98
CA ASN A 210 13.31 3.84 -3.20
C ASN A 210 13.05 3.99 -1.68
N GLY A 211 11.83 3.74 -1.22
CA GLY A 211 11.41 3.82 0.19
C GLY A 211 11.05 5.23 0.67
N SER A 212 11.11 6.24 -0.20
CA SER A 212 10.64 7.58 0.15
C SER A 212 9.12 7.69 0.01
N ILE A 213 8.54 8.61 0.78
CA ILE A 213 7.09 8.82 0.87
C ILE A 213 6.83 10.32 0.78
N ILE A 214 5.76 10.69 0.08
CA ILE A 214 5.16 12.01 0.18
C ILE A 214 3.69 11.87 0.55
N ALA A 215 3.27 12.63 1.55
CA ALA A 215 1.86 12.89 1.86
C ALA A 215 1.61 14.38 1.63
N ALA A 216 0.50 14.78 1.02
CA ALA A 216 0.25 16.17 0.70
C ALA A 216 -1.25 16.45 0.48
N ASP A 217 -1.65 17.72 0.61
CA ASP A 217 -2.85 18.20 -0.08
C ASP A 217 -2.67 18.03 -1.60
N ALA A 218 -3.77 17.86 -2.31
CA ALA A 218 -3.82 17.68 -3.75
C ALA A 218 -4.57 18.83 -4.42
N GLY A 219 -4.03 19.31 -5.55
CA GLY A 219 -4.66 20.32 -6.38
C GLY A 219 -4.73 19.88 -7.83
N ARG A 220 -5.76 20.29 -8.56
CA ARG A 220 -5.80 20.09 -10.01
C ARG A 220 -4.67 20.86 -10.70
N ALA A 221 -4.04 20.25 -11.70
CA ALA A 221 -3.11 20.94 -12.58
C ALA A 221 -3.81 22.12 -13.30
N THR A 222 -3.06 23.15 -13.68
CA THR A 222 -3.63 24.31 -14.38
C THR A 222 -4.32 23.89 -15.68
N GLY A 223 -5.63 24.15 -15.78
CA GLY A 223 -6.44 23.77 -16.94
C GLY A 223 -6.94 22.33 -16.95
N ALA A 224 -6.67 21.54 -15.90
CA ALA A 224 -7.23 20.22 -15.71
C ALA A 224 -8.75 20.28 -15.43
N GLY A 225 -9.45 19.23 -15.84
CA GLY A 225 -10.85 19.02 -15.48
C GLY A 225 -11.01 18.39 -14.10
N ASP A 226 -12.23 18.01 -13.75
CA ASP A 226 -12.55 17.47 -12.43
C ASP A 226 -11.83 16.15 -12.11
N PHE A 227 -11.43 15.38 -13.13
CA PHE A 227 -10.77 14.09 -12.98
C PHE A 227 -9.24 14.17 -13.12
N GLY A 228 -8.66 15.36 -13.00
CA GLY A 228 -7.21 15.57 -13.03
C GLY A 228 -6.64 16.00 -14.39
N PRO A 229 -5.30 15.98 -14.55
CA PRO A 229 -4.31 15.51 -13.58
C PRO A 229 -4.31 16.26 -12.25
N PHE A 230 -4.02 15.54 -11.17
CA PHE A 230 -3.81 16.11 -9.84
C PHE A 230 -2.31 16.25 -9.55
N LEU A 231 -1.96 17.24 -8.73
CA LEU A 231 -0.62 17.55 -8.32
C LEU A 231 -0.58 17.69 -6.81
N THR A 232 0.42 17.10 -6.16
CA THR A 232 0.75 17.35 -4.75
C THR A 232 1.04 18.83 -4.51
N SER A 233 0.68 19.31 -3.32
CA SER A 233 0.89 20.69 -2.89
C SER A 233 2.37 21.05 -2.75
N THR A 234 2.67 22.34 -2.98
CA THR A 234 4.03 22.90 -2.81
C THR A 234 4.27 23.48 -1.42
N SER A 235 3.25 23.49 -0.55
CA SER A 235 3.36 24.00 0.81
C SER A 235 2.88 22.98 1.84
N ASN A 236 1.72 22.36 1.61
CA ASN A 236 1.13 21.37 2.52
C ASN A 236 1.59 19.99 2.06
N ARG A 237 2.82 19.64 2.42
CA ARG A 237 3.37 18.30 2.17
C ARG A 237 4.28 17.86 3.31
N ALA A 238 4.21 16.58 3.63
CA ALA A 238 5.15 15.87 4.48
C ALA A 238 5.97 14.92 3.59
N VAL A 239 7.29 14.93 3.74
CA VAL A 239 8.21 14.08 2.96
C VAL A 239 9.04 13.26 3.92
N ILE A 240 9.05 11.94 3.74
CA ILE A 240 9.87 10.99 4.47
C ILE A 240 10.89 10.42 3.48
N GLY A 241 12.18 10.55 3.78
CA GLY A 241 13.26 10.12 2.87
C GLY A 241 13.57 11.13 1.75
N THR A 242 14.19 10.65 0.68
CA THR A 242 14.59 11.48 -0.48
C THR A 242 13.77 11.08 -1.70
N LEU A 243 12.90 11.99 -2.16
CA LEU A 243 12.06 11.76 -3.34
C LEU A 243 12.92 11.51 -4.60
N PRO A 244 12.46 10.65 -5.52
CA PRO A 244 13.13 10.48 -6.80
C PRO A 244 13.27 11.79 -7.56
N SER A 245 14.40 11.98 -8.25
CA SER A 245 14.67 13.19 -9.05
C SER A 245 13.66 13.42 -10.18
N GLN A 246 12.96 12.35 -10.57
CA GLN A 246 11.94 12.31 -11.61
C GLN A 246 10.58 12.83 -11.10
N PHE A 247 10.37 12.86 -9.78
CA PHE A 247 9.09 13.26 -9.21
C PHE A 247 8.80 14.73 -9.50
N ASN A 248 7.71 14.96 -10.24
CA ASN A 248 7.27 16.26 -10.73
C ASN A 248 5.97 16.74 -10.06
N ARG A 249 5.64 16.15 -8.89
CA ARG A 249 4.40 16.36 -8.12
C ARG A 249 3.15 15.68 -8.64
N GLU A 250 3.18 15.04 -9.81
CA GLU A 250 1.99 14.43 -10.41
C GLU A 250 1.51 13.22 -9.61
N VAL A 251 0.20 13.15 -9.43
CA VAL A 251 -0.53 11.95 -8.96
C VAL A 251 -0.78 11.08 -10.18
N THR A 252 -0.49 9.79 -10.10
CA THR A 252 -0.33 8.91 -11.27
C THR A 252 -1.27 7.69 -11.25
N PRO A 253 -2.60 7.87 -11.19
CA PRO A 253 -3.54 6.76 -11.07
C PRO A 253 -3.35 5.72 -12.19
N GLY A 254 -2.99 4.50 -11.81
CA GLY A 254 -2.77 3.38 -12.72
C GLY A 254 -1.54 3.53 -13.60
N ASN A 255 -0.56 4.34 -13.19
CA ASN A 255 0.71 4.56 -13.86
C ASN A 255 1.83 4.45 -12.82
N LEU A 256 3.02 4.03 -13.25
CA LEU A 256 4.16 3.96 -12.33
C LEU A 256 4.52 5.35 -11.81
N ASN A 257 4.67 5.46 -10.48
CA ASN A 257 5.22 6.64 -9.83
C ASN A 257 6.56 7.04 -10.50
N PRO A 258 6.82 8.34 -10.72
CA PRO A 258 8.06 8.77 -11.34
C PRO A 258 9.32 8.29 -10.59
N GLY A 259 10.14 7.48 -11.26
CA GLY A 259 11.34 6.86 -10.67
C GLY A 259 11.16 5.40 -10.28
N ASP A 260 9.91 4.93 -10.18
CA ASP A 260 9.61 3.52 -9.98
C ASP A 260 9.73 2.75 -11.30
N ARG A 261 9.95 1.45 -11.17
CA ARG A 261 10.12 0.52 -12.30
C ARG A 261 8.87 -0.36 -12.43
N PRO A 262 8.62 -1.02 -13.57
CA PRO A 262 7.56 -2.02 -13.66
C PRO A 262 7.93 -3.27 -12.86
N ALA A 263 6.95 -4.15 -12.66
CA ALA A 263 7.19 -5.53 -12.25
C ALA A 263 8.06 -6.28 -13.26
N VAL A 264 8.84 -7.26 -12.80
CA VAL A 264 9.72 -8.08 -13.63
C VAL A 264 9.43 -9.54 -13.35
N GLU A 265 9.05 -10.31 -14.37
CA GLU A 265 8.79 -11.74 -14.21
C GLU A 265 10.05 -12.47 -13.72
N GLY A 266 9.94 -13.19 -12.59
CA GLY A 266 11.05 -13.87 -11.94
C GLY A 266 11.81 -13.08 -10.85
N ASP A 267 11.50 -11.79 -10.62
CA ASP A 267 11.97 -10.99 -9.48
C ASP A 267 11.17 -11.31 -8.20
N LEU A 268 11.64 -12.28 -7.43
CA LEU A 268 10.94 -12.82 -6.27
C LEU A 268 11.24 -12.05 -5.00
N ASN A 269 12.36 -11.34 -4.92
CA ASN A 269 12.75 -10.57 -3.74
C ASN A 269 12.30 -9.07 -3.80
N CYS A 270 11.75 -8.66 -4.95
CA CYS A 270 11.24 -7.32 -5.26
C CYS A 270 12.28 -6.20 -5.35
N ASP A 271 13.54 -6.50 -5.64
CA ASP A 271 14.59 -5.50 -5.88
C ASP A 271 14.63 -4.98 -7.33
N ARG A 272 13.76 -5.53 -8.20
CA ARG A 272 13.63 -5.24 -9.64
C ARG A 272 14.81 -5.68 -10.49
N CYS A 273 15.56 -6.66 -10.02
CA CYS A 273 16.59 -7.38 -10.76
C CYS A 273 16.32 -8.87 -10.59
N VAL A 274 16.37 -9.64 -11.68
CA VAL A 274 16.28 -11.11 -11.60
C VAL A 274 17.69 -11.65 -11.52
N ASP A 275 18.12 -12.13 -10.36
CA ASP A 275 19.48 -12.60 -10.16
C ASP A 275 19.58 -13.90 -9.34
N ASP A 276 20.76 -14.17 -8.78
CA ASP A 276 20.99 -15.38 -8.01
C ASP A 276 20.22 -15.40 -6.69
N ALA A 277 19.79 -14.25 -6.15
CA ALA A 277 18.91 -14.19 -4.99
C ALA A 277 17.52 -14.76 -5.32
N ASP A 278 16.94 -14.41 -6.47
CA ASP A 278 15.64 -14.96 -6.89
C ASP A 278 15.72 -16.45 -7.21
N LEU A 279 16.81 -16.84 -7.87
CA LEU A 279 17.10 -18.25 -8.13
C LEU A 279 17.16 -19.05 -6.81
N LEU A 280 17.81 -18.52 -5.78
CA LEU A 280 17.88 -19.16 -4.48
C LEU A 280 16.51 -19.27 -3.80
N ILE A 281 15.61 -18.31 -3.99
CA ILE A 281 14.23 -18.39 -3.47
C ILE A 281 13.50 -19.60 -4.04
N VAL A 282 13.58 -19.83 -5.37
CA VAL A 282 12.98 -21.02 -6.00
C VAL A 282 13.65 -22.29 -5.48
N LEU A 283 14.99 -22.35 -5.47
CA LEU A 283 15.72 -23.55 -5.08
C LEU A 283 15.51 -23.96 -3.61
N PHE A 284 15.35 -23.00 -2.70
CA PHE A 284 15.04 -23.28 -1.30
C PHE A 284 13.60 -23.72 -1.06
N ASN A 285 12.69 -23.35 -1.96
CA ASN A 285 11.28 -23.75 -1.88
C ASN A 285 10.91 -24.91 -2.81
N PHE A 286 11.86 -25.45 -3.57
CA PHE A 286 11.60 -26.48 -4.59
C PHE A 286 10.87 -27.69 -4.01
N GLY A 287 9.71 -28.03 -4.58
CA GLY A 287 8.81 -29.09 -4.15
C GLY A 287 7.79 -28.69 -3.06
N ASN A 288 7.82 -27.45 -2.56
CA ASN A 288 6.80 -26.95 -1.63
C ASN A 288 5.49 -26.64 -2.36
N ALA A 289 4.40 -26.59 -1.60
CA ALA A 289 3.10 -26.15 -2.10
C ALA A 289 3.03 -24.62 -2.10
N GLY A 290 3.16 -24.01 -3.28
CA GLY A 290 3.06 -22.57 -3.50
C GLY A 290 4.10 -21.73 -2.75
N GLY A 291 3.79 -20.44 -2.60
CA GLY A 291 4.60 -19.47 -1.88
C GLY A 291 5.48 -18.63 -2.80
N GLN A 292 6.48 -17.96 -2.23
CA GLN A 292 7.30 -16.97 -2.96
C GLN A 292 8.09 -17.58 -4.14
N GLY A 293 8.36 -18.89 -4.11
CA GLY A 293 9.05 -19.62 -5.18
C GLY A 293 8.13 -20.11 -6.30
N ASP A 294 6.81 -20.07 -6.13
CA ASP A 294 5.81 -20.46 -7.13
C ASP A 294 5.51 -19.24 -8.01
N VAL A 295 6.31 -19.11 -9.07
CA VAL A 295 6.34 -17.94 -9.94
C VAL A 295 5.15 -17.94 -10.89
N ASN A 296 4.73 -19.13 -11.34
CA ASN A 296 3.60 -19.28 -12.25
C ASN A 296 2.23 -19.36 -11.55
N ASN A 297 2.21 -19.42 -10.21
CA ASN A 297 1.03 -19.53 -9.34
C ASN A 297 0.19 -20.80 -9.56
N ASP A 298 0.82 -21.93 -9.87
CA ASP A 298 0.15 -23.23 -10.06
C ASP A 298 0.06 -24.08 -8.78
N SER A 299 0.43 -23.49 -7.63
CA SER A 299 0.40 -24.07 -6.29
C SER A 299 1.48 -25.12 -6.00
N ILE A 300 2.51 -25.25 -6.84
CA ILE A 300 3.70 -26.06 -6.56
C ILE A 300 4.94 -25.30 -7.01
N VAL A 301 6.05 -25.42 -6.28
CA VAL A 301 7.34 -24.90 -6.74
C VAL A 301 8.09 -26.00 -7.48
N ASP A 302 8.23 -25.90 -8.79
CA ASP A 302 8.86 -26.94 -9.61
C ASP A 302 9.83 -26.42 -10.69
N ASP A 303 10.13 -27.26 -11.67
CA ASP A 303 11.07 -26.91 -12.75
C ASP A 303 10.50 -25.84 -13.69
N ALA A 304 9.18 -25.66 -13.77
CA ALA A 304 8.57 -24.57 -14.52
C ALA A 304 8.93 -23.21 -13.89
N ASP A 305 8.82 -23.08 -12.57
CA ASP A 305 9.20 -21.86 -11.83
C ASP A 305 10.68 -21.54 -11.98
N LEU A 306 11.51 -22.58 -11.85
CA LEU A 306 12.95 -22.47 -12.04
C LEU A 306 13.29 -21.97 -13.45
N LEU A 307 12.61 -22.49 -14.48
CA LEU A 307 12.82 -22.04 -15.85
C LEU A 307 12.39 -20.59 -16.06
N ILE A 308 11.33 -20.12 -15.40
CA ILE A 308 10.92 -18.70 -15.49
C ILE A 308 12.04 -17.78 -14.99
N VAL A 309 12.60 -18.06 -13.81
CA VAL A 309 13.72 -17.27 -13.27
C VAL A 309 14.96 -17.35 -14.18
N LEU A 310 15.31 -18.55 -14.65
CA LEU A 310 16.49 -18.74 -15.52
C LEU A 310 16.34 -18.06 -16.90
N PHE A 311 15.14 -18.03 -17.48
CA PHE A 311 14.91 -17.33 -18.75
C PHE A 311 14.91 -15.81 -18.60
N ASN A 312 14.57 -15.31 -17.42
CA ASN A 312 14.58 -13.89 -17.10
C ASN A 312 15.86 -13.42 -16.39
N PHE A 313 16.86 -14.29 -16.19
CA PHE A 313 18.07 -13.95 -15.44
C PHE A 313 18.80 -12.71 -16.03
N GLY A 314 19.05 -11.72 -15.18
CA GLY A 314 19.61 -10.42 -15.53
C GLY A 314 18.57 -9.38 -15.99
N ALA A 315 17.30 -9.75 -16.12
CA ALA A 315 16.24 -8.79 -16.43
C ALA A 315 16.07 -7.79 -15.29
N GLY A 316 15.82 -6.53 -15.62
CA GLY A 316 15.63 -5.48 -14.62
C GLY A 316 16.91 -5.01 -13.91
N CYS A 317 18.06 -5.67 -14.02
CA CYS A 317 19.28 -5.19 -13.38
C CYS A 317 19.80 -3.93 -14.11
N GLN A 318 19.91 -2.78 -13.42
CA GLN A 318 20.41 -1.50 -13.98
C GLN A 318 21.57 -0.94 -13.14
#